data_AF-A0A9N9HEL0-F1
#
_entry.id   AF-A0A9N9HEL0-F1
#
_cell.length_a   1.000
_cell.length_b   1.000
_cell.length_c   1.000
_cell.angle_alpha   90.00
_cell.angle_beta   90.00
_cell.angle_gamma   90.00
#
_symmetry.space_group_name_H-M   'P 1'
#
loop_
_entity.id
_entity.type
_entity.pdbx_description
1 polymer ?
#
loop_
_entity_poly.entity_id
_entity_poly.type
_entity_poly.pdbx_seq_one_letter_code
_entity_poly.pdbx_strand_id
1 'polypeptide(L)'
;RKTIEDLRSMSPMSERIEQDESLRNNTLMVVDTFKDESIRRHLASSIGCELPVDSDDPKELTYYMTNVAQFGFDHIIIIGEMENGMIFLDCYGRVFQWEEECQMLWPLGNSLKEAMSNDEKNQVPWYWEYDGAVYEFKEFLQ
;
A
#
# COMPACT_ATOMS: atom_id res chain seq x y z
N ARG A 1 5.51 52.03 2.84
CA ARG A 1 5.71 51.14 1.66
C ARG A 1 6.51 49.96 2.15
N LYS A 2 5.90 48.77 2.24
CA LYS A 2 6.58 47.50 2.56
C LYS A 2 7.05 46.89 1.24
N THR A 3 8.26 46.38 1.19
CA THR A 3 8.80 45.62 0.06
C THR A 3 9.13 44.21 0.53
N ILE A 4 8.80 43.25 -0.34
CA ILE A 4 8.86 41.79 -0.23
C ILE A 4 10.19 41.29 -0.82
N GLU A 5 10.71 40.18 -0.28
CA GLU A 5 11.79 39.25 -0.72
C GLU A 5 12.58 38.88 0.55
N ASP A 6 12.33 37.82 1.32
CA ASP A 6 11.93 36.42 1.14
C ASP A 6 12.96 35.49 0.47
N LEU A 7 13.13 34.33 1.12
CA LEU A 7 13.91 33.13 0.73
C LEU A 7 15.38 33.01 1.17
N ARG A 8 15.58 32.61 2.43
CA ARG A 8 16.52 31.53 2.82
C ARG A 8 16.16 31.02 4.22
N SER A 9 15.03 30.33 4.31
CA SER A 9 14.71 29.51 5.49
C SER A 9 15.20 28.09 5.22
N MET A 10 16.45 27.82 5.57
CA MET A 10 16.90 26.43 5.74
C MET A 10 16.31 25.95 7.06
N SER A 11 15.34 25.03 6.98
CA SER A 11 14.79 24.36 8.17
C SER A 11 15.89 23.54 8.85
N PRO A 12 16.03 23.57 10.19
CA PRO A 12 17.01 22.74 10.86
C PRO A 12 16.62 21.27 10.73
N MET A 13 17.55 20.48 10.18
CA MET A 13 17.49 19.03 10.13
C MET A 13 17.30 18.52 11.56
N SER A 14 16.11 17.99 11.86
CA SER A 14 15.76 17.46 13.18
C SER A 14 16.79 16.40 13.58
N GLU A 15 17.29 16.52 14.80
CA GLU A 15 18.17 15.54 15.43
C GLU A 15 17.54 14.15 15.32
N ARG A 16 18.31 13.17 14.84
CA ARG A 16 17.90 11.76 14.82
C ARG A 16 17.77 11.31 16.25
N ILE A 17 16.55 11.33 16.75
CA ILE A 17 16.20 10.67 17.99
C ILE A 17 16.27 9.18 17.69
N GLU A 18 17.34 8.52 18.15
CA GLU A 18 17.33 7.06 18.29
C GLU A 18 16.25 6.73 19.31
N GLN A 19 15.07 6.30 18.86
CA GLN A 19 13.99 5.91 19.76
C GLN A 19 13.35 4.58 19.38
N ASP A 20 13.56 3.66 20.33
CA ASP A 20 12.72 2.58 20.82
C ASP A 20 11.77 1.89 19.83
N GLU A 21 12.22 0.74 19.34
CA GLU A 21 11.46 -0.29 18.62
C GLU A 21 10.16 -0.72 19.33
N SER A 22 9.91 -0.29 20.57
CA SER A 22 8.71 -0.61 21.36
C SER A 22 7.41 0.10 20.93
N LEU A 23 7.49 1.17 20.12
CA LEU A 23 6.32 1.88 19.60
C LEU A 23 5.73 1.26 18.32
N ARG A 24 6.29 0.14 17.83
CA ARG A 24 5.58 -0.70 16.87
C ARG A 24 4.32 -1.18 17.56
N ASN A 25 3.19 -0.54 17.28
CA ASN A 25 1.88 -1.04 17.67
C ASN A 25 1.78 -2.45 17.09
N ASN A 26 1.96 -3.47 17.93
CA ASN A 26 1.84 -4.88 17.58
C ASN A 26 0.36 -5.22 17.37
N THR A 27 -0.30 -4.52 16.45
CA THR A 27 -1.63 -4.86 15.99
C THR A 27 -1.49 -6.14 15.19
N LEU A 28 -2.11 -7.21 15.67
CA LEU A 28 -2.14 -8.50 14.98
C LEU A 28 -3.02 -8.35 13.74
N MET A 29 -2.41 -8.30 12.56
CA MET A 29 -3.12 -8.34 11.29
C MET A 29 -3.47 -9.79 10.94
N VAL A 30 -4.75 -10.07 10.74
CA VAL A 30 -5.22 -11.37 10.22
C VAL A 30 -4.93 -11.42 8.72
N VAL A 31 -4.47 -12.55 8.22
CA VAL A 31 -4.17 -12.76 6.80
C VAL A 31 -4.84 -14.04 6.31
N ASP A 32 -5.68 -13.90 5.28
CA ASP A 32 -6.33 -15.00 4.59
C ASP A 32 -5.94 -15.02 3.10
N THR A 33 -6.28 -16.10 2.41
CA THR A 33 -6.17 -16.24 0.95
C THR A 33 -7.27 -17.17 0.45
N PHE A 34 -7.65 -17.04 -0.82
CA PHE A 34 -8.44 -18.07 -1.49
C PHE A 34 -7.62 -19.36 -1.60
N LYS A 35 -8.26 -20.50 -1.33
CA LYS A 35 -7.61 -21.82 -1.40
C LYS A 35 -7.31 -22.25 -2.84
N ASP A 36 -8.16 -21.82 -3.78
CA ASP A 36 -8.04 -22.19 -5.19
C ASP A 36 -7.25 -21.12 -5.95
N GLU A 37 -6.11 -21.52 -6.51
CA GLU A 37 -5.24 -20.65 -7.29
C GLU A 37 -5.92 -20.10 -8.55
N SER A 38 -6.79 -20.89 -9.20
CA SER A 38 -7.51 -20.45 -10.39
C SER A 38 -8.45 -19.28 -10.10
N ILE A 39 -9.07 -19.28 -8.91
CA ILE A 39 -9.90 -18.17 -8.43
C ILE A 39 -9.02 -16.93 -8.22
N ARG A 40 -7.87 -17.07 -7.58
CA ARG A 40 -6.92 -15.97 -7.35
C ARG A 40 -6.48 -15.33 -8.66
N ARG A 41 -6.02 -16.14 -9.61
CA ARG A 41 -5.62 -15.67 -10.95
C ARG A 41 -6.77 -15.00 -11.68
N HIS A 42 -7.97 -15.58 -11.64
CA HIS A 42 -9.15 -14.98 -12.26
C HIS A 42 -9.50 -13.61 -11.65
N LEU A 43 -9.44 -13.47 -10.33
CA LEU A 43 -9.67 -12.19 -9.65
C LEU A 43 -8.64 -11.13 -10.05
N ALA A 44 -7.35 -11.48 -10.04
CA ALA A 44 -6.28 -10.59 -10.47
C ALA A 44 -6.48 -10.13 -11.92
N SER A 45 -6.69 -11.07 -12.85
CA SER A 45 -6.91 -10.73 -14.26
C SER A 45 -8.16 -9.88 -14.49
N SER A 46 -9.21 -10.07 -13.68
CA SER A 46 -10.45 -9.29 -13.80
C SER A 46 -10.23 -7.81 -13.51
N ILE A 47 -9.29 -7.47 -12.62
CA ILE A 47 -8.93 -6.08 -12.27
C ILE A 47 -7.73 -5.56 -13.07
N GLY A 48 -7.33 -6.26 -14.14
CA GLY A 48 -6.24 -5.84 -15.03
C GLY A 48 -4.84 -6.18 -14.54
N CYS A 49 -4.70 -7.04 -13.53
CA CYS A 49 -3.41 -7.44 -12.99
C CYS A 49 -3.04 -8.88 -13.42
N GLU A 50 -1.76 -9.12 -13.68
CA GLU A 50 -1.24 -10.45 -13.97
C GLU A 50 -0.35 -10.94 -12.82
N LEU A 51 -0.65 -12.15 -12.31
CA LEU A 51 0.21 -12.81 -11.34
C LEU A 51 1.28 -13.61 -12.10
N PRO A 52 2.57 -13.51 -11.75
CA PRO A 52 3.63 -14.31 -12.37
C PRO A 52 3.31 -15.81 -12.38
N VAL A 53 3.86 -16.54 -13.36
CA VAL A 53 3.70 -18.00 -13.42
C VAL A 53 4.34 -18.66 -12.21
N ASP A 54 5.51 -18.17 -11.83
CA ASP A 54 6.30 -18.66 -10.69
C ASP A 54 6.04 -17.82 -9.42
N SER A 55 4.85 -17.24 -9.28
CA SER A 55 4.48 -16.45 -8.10
C SER A 55 4.54 -17.31 -6.83
N ASP A 56 5.08 -16.77 -5.76
CA ASP A 56 5.10 -17.38 -4.44
C ASP A 56 3.66 -17.64 -3.93
N ASP A 57 3.52 -18.64 -3.06
CA ASP A 57 2.26 -18.85 -2.35
C ASP A 57 1.96 -17.60 -1.52
N PRO A 58 0.72 -17.06 -1.55
CA PRO A 58 0.32 -15.92 -0.72
C PRO A 58 0.73 -16.00 0.75
N LYS A 59 0.86 -17.19 1.32
CA LYS A 59 1.30 -17.40 2.71
C LYS A 59 2.78 -17.09 2.94
N GLU A 60 3.61 -17.18 1.90
CA GLU A 60 5.05 -16.95 1.98
C GLU A 60 5.42 -15.46 1.78
N LEU A 61 4.44 -14.61 1.46
CA LEU A 61 4.61 -13.16 1.27
C LEU A 61 4.78 -12.38 2.58
N THR A 62 5.40 -12.97 3.60
CA THR A 62 5.51 -12.41 4.96
C THR A 62 6.18 -11.04 5.00
N TYR A 63 7.10 -10.80 4.06
CA TYR A 63 7.75 -9.50 3.90
C TYR A 63 6.74 -8.41 3.52
N TYR A 64 5.95 -8.63 2.45
CA TYR A 64 4.92 -7.69 2.03
C TYR A 64 3.81 -7.53 3.07
N MET A 65 3.42 -8.60 3.76
CA MET A 65 2.48 -8.53 4.89
C MET A 65 2.97 -7.57 5.99
N THR A 66 4.27 -7.62 6.30
CA THR A 66 4.87 -6.75 7.33
C THR A 66 4.85 -5.28 6.92
N ASN A 67 5.06 -4.99 5.63
CA ASN A 67 5.02 -3.63 5.10
C ASN A 67 3.58 -3.09 5.11
N VAL A 68 2.61 -3.86 4.61
CA VAL A 68 1.21 -3.37 4.57
C VAL A 68 0.57 -3.26 5.96
N ALA A 69 1.03 -4.04 6.96
CA ALA A 69 0.55 -3.91 8.34
C ALA A 69 0.75 -2.50 8.91
N GLN A 70 1.75 -1.76 8.43
CA GLN A 70 2.05 -0.39 8.86
C GLN A 70 0.93 0.60 8.49
N PHE A 71 0.08 0.26 7.51
CA PHE A 71 -1.08 1.05 7.11
C PHE A 71 -2.31 0.82 7.99
N GLY A 72 -2.20 -0.03 9.02
CA GLY A 72 -3.25 -0.22 10.02
C GLY A 72 -4.39 -1.14 9.59
N PHE A 73 -4.13 -2.11 8.70
CA PHE A 73 -5.12 -3.13 8.37
C PHE A 73 -5.29 -4.15 9.50
N ASP A 74 -6.52 -4.40 9.90
CA ASP A 74 -6.84 -5.46 10.87
C ASP A 74 -6.90 -6.85 10.21
N HIS A 75 -7.37 -6.92 8.96
CA HIS A 75 -7.55 -8.17 8.22
C HIS A 75 -7.43 -7.94 6.72
N ILE A 76 -6.54 -8.71 6.08
CA ILE A 76 -6.37 -8.75 4.63
C ILE A 76 -6.62 -10.14 4.07
N ILE A 77 -7.04 -10.20 2.81
CA ILE A 77 -7.22 -11.41 2.02
C ILE A 77 -6.35 -11.26 0.77
N ILE A 78 -5.22 -11.96 0.74
CA ILE A 78 -4.26 -11.87 -0.36
C ILE A 78 -4.80 -12.57 -1.60
N ILE A 79 -4.74 -11.88 -2.74
CA ILE A 79 -5.04 -12.43 -4.06
C ILE A 79 -3.79 -13.06 -4.63
N GLY A 80 -2.64 -12.38 -4.59
CA GLY A 80 -1.39 -12.98 -5.05
C GLY A 80 -0.23 -12.00 -5.10
N GLU A 81 0.95 -12.56 -5.30
CA GLU A 81 2.17 -11.83 -5.62
C GLU A 81 2.09 -11.23 -7.02
N MET A 82 2.63 -10.03 -7.17
CA MET A 82 2.92 -9.40 -8.45
C MET A 82 4.41 -9.07 -8.53
N GLU A 83 4.89 -8.67 -9.71
CA GLU A 83 6.28 -8.19 -9.84
C GLU A 83 6.51 -7.03 -8.86
N ASN A 84 7.45 -7.22 -7.93
CA ASN A 84 7.79 -6.28 -6.86
C ASN A 84 6.59 -5.84 -6.01
N GLY A 85 5.67 -6.75 -5.66
CA GLY A 85 4.53 -6.38 -4.83
C GLY A 85 3.51 -7.46 -4.56
N MET A 86 2.33 -7.05 -4.07
CA MET A 86 1.20 -7.95 -3.92
C MET A 86 -0.14 -7.25 -4.09
N ILE A 87 -1.16 -8.02 -4.47
CA ILE A 87 -2.55 -7.57 -4.56
C ILE A 87 -3.37 -8.26 -3.48
N PHE A 88 -4.20 -7.48 -2.81
CA PHE A 88 -5.03 -7.99 -1.73
C PHE A 88 -6.35 -7.22 -1.59
N LEU A 89 -7.27 -7.84 -0.86
CA LEU A 89 -8.49 -7.21 -0.36
C LEU A 89 -8.31 -6.94 1.12
N ASP A 90 -8.98 -5.92 1.65
CA ASP A 90 -9.25 -5.89 3.08
C ASP A 90 -10.56 -6.63 3.42
N CYS A 91 -10.87 -6.76 4.71
CA CYS A 91 -12.11 -7.41 5.17
C CYS A 91 -13.41 -6.69 4.76
N TYR A 92 -13.31 -5.46 4.24
CA TYR A 92 -14.44 -4.70 3.69
C TYR A 92 -14.61 -4.91 2.18
N GLY A 93 -13.69 -5.63 1.54
CA GLY A 93 -13.70 -5.92 0.10
C GLY A 93 -13.12 -4.81 -0.76
N ARG A 94 -12.42 -3.82 -0.17
CA ARG A 94 -11.66 -2.81 -0.91
C ARG A 94 -10.40 -3.46 -1.48
N VAL A 95 -10.00 -3.04 -2.68
CA VAL A 95 -8.91 -3.64 -3.44
C VAL A 95 -7.68 -2.76 -3.33
N PHE A 96 -6.54 -3.36 -3.01
CA PHE A 96 -5.27 -2.68 -2.88
C PHE A 96 -4.16 -3.40 -3.63
N GLN A 97 -3.20 -2.62 -4.10
CA GLN A 97 -1.92 -3.07 -4.61
C GLN A 97 -0.80 -2.47 -3.75
N TRP A 98 0.05 -3.33 -3.21
CA TRP A 98 1.32 -2.95 -2.61
C TRP A 98 2.40 -2.95 -3.69
N GLU A 99 3.14 -1.85 -3.81
CA GLU A 99 4.26 -1.68 -4.74
C GLU A 99 5.54 -1.41 -3.91
N GLU A 100 6.51 -2.30 -4.04
CA GLU A 100 7.70 -2.35 -3.19
C GLU A 100 8.75 -1.30 -3.54
N GLU A 101 8.95 -0.96 -4.82
CA GLU A 101 10.05 -0.08 -5.22
C GLU A 101 9.87 1.33 -4.65
N CYS A 102 8.65 1.84 -4.65
CA CYS A 102 8.30 3.16 -4.13
C CYS A 102 7.70 3.11 -2.73
N GLN A 103 7.52 1.92 -2.13
CA GLN A 103 6.84 1.72 -0.84
C GLN A 103 5.44 2.35 -0.82
N MET A 104 4.69 2.15 -1.91
CA MET A 104 3.38 2.78 -2.13
C MET A 104 2.26 1.75 -2.07
N LEU A 105 1.18 2.14 -1.39
CA LEU A 105 -0.06 1.38 -1.36
C LEU A 105 -1.11 2.05 -2.25
N TRP A 106 -1.51 1.38 -3.31
CA TRP A 106 -2.46 1.87 -4.30
C TRP A 106 -3.88 1.37 -4.00
N PRO A 107 -4.81 2.25 -3.62
CA PRO A 107 -6.23 1.90 -3.52
C PRO A 107 -6.82 1.77 -4.93
N LEU A 108 -7.07 0.54 -5.38
CA LEU A 108 -7.56 0.26 -6.74
C LEU A 108 -9.09 0.40 -6.84
N GLY A 109 -9.81 0.36 -5.73
CA GLY A 109 -11.26 0.59 -5.68
C GLY A 109 -11.89 0.13 -4.37
N ASN A 110 -13.06 0.66 -4.02
CA ASN A 110 -13.76 0.27 -2.79
C ASN A 110 -14.50 -1.07 -2.90
N SER A 111 -14.44 -1.71 -4.08
CA SER A 111 -14.94 -3.06 -4.32
C SER A 111 -14.23 -3.65 -5.53
N LEU A 112 -14.27 -4.98 -5.68
CA LEU A 112 -13.84 -5.65 -6.92
C LEU A 112 -14.52 -5.05 -8.15
N LYS A 113 -15.83 -4.76 -8.07
CA LYS A 113 -16.58 -4.18 -9.19
C LYS A 113 -16.03 -2.82 -9.62
N GLU A 114 -15.70 -1.97 -8.66
CA GLU A 114 -15.11 -0.66 -8.92
C GLU A 114 -13.71 -0.80 -9.51
N ALA A 115 -12.88 -1.67 -8.93
CA ALA A 115 -11.52 -1.94 -9.42
C ALA A 115 -11.50 -2.45 -10.87
N MET A 116 -12.45 -3.31 -11.26
CA MET A 116 -12.60 -3.78 -12.66
C MET A 116 -12.95 -2.67 -13.66
N SER A 117 -13.54 -1.58 -13.19
CA SER A 117 -14.03 -0.48 -14.04
C SER A 117 -13.18 0.79 -13.96
N ASN A 118 -12.14 0.78 -13.14
CA ASN A 118 -11.41 1.99 -12.81
C ASN A 118 -10.42 2.35 -13.92
N ASP A 119 -10.69 3.48 -14.59
CA ASP A 119 -9.65 4.21 -15.31
C ASP A 119 -8.72 4.81 -14.25
N GLU A 120 -7.45 4.40 -14.20
CA GLU A 120 -6.38 4.71 -13.23
C GLU A 120 -6.31 6.17 -12.69
N LYS A 121 -6.98 7.13 -13.34
CA LYS A 121 -6.94 8.59 -13.16
C LYS A 121 -7.35 9.13 -11.78
N ASN A 122 -7.98 8.33 -10.92
CA ASN A 122 -8.44 8.77 -9.60
C ASN A 122 -7.72 8.09 -8.42
N GLN A 123 -6.75 7.21 -8.69
CA GLN A 123 -6.04 6.51 -7.64
C GLN A 123 -4.95 7.40 -7.06
N VAL A 124 -5.04 7.66 -5.76
CA VAL A 124 -4.05 8.44 -5.00
C VAL A 124 -3.33 7.45 -4.09
N PRO A 125 -2.04 7.16 -4.33
CA PRO A 125 -1.33 6.18 -3.51
C PRO A 125 -1.13 6.71 -2.10
N TRP A 126 -1.04 5.76 -1.17
CA TRP A 126 -0.74 6.02 0.22
C TRP A 126 0.72 5.64 0.49
N TYR A 127 1.38 6.42 1.33
CA TYR A 127 2.69 6.07 1.88
C TYR A 127 2.66 6.20 3.38
N TRP A 128 3.46 5.37 4.05
CA TRP A 128 3.65 5.39 5.49
C TRP A 128 4.97 6.10 5.82
N GLU A 129 5.00 6.90 6.89
CA GLU A 129 6.22 7.46 7.45
C GLU A 129 6.54 6.88 8.84
N TYR A 130 7.80 7.00 9.25
CA TYR A 130 8.31 6.50 10.54
C TYR A 130 7.59 7.03 11.78
N ASP A 131 6.85 8.12 11.68
CA ASP A 131 6.02 8.66 12.76
C ASP A 131 4.70 7.87 12.96
N GLY A 132 4.46 6.86 12.13
CA GLY A 132 3.24 6.05 12.14
C GLY A 132 2.08 6.68 11.39
N ALA A 133 2.27 7.83 10.74
CA ALA A 133 1.26 8.48 9.92
C ALA A 133 1.23 7.89 8.50
N VAL A 134 0.02 7.86 7.93
CA VAL A 134 -0.25 7.47 6.55
C VAL A 134 -0.70 8.71 5.78
N TYR A 135 -0.08 8.95 4.63
CA TYR A 135 -0.29 10.13 3.82
C TYR A 135 -0.75 9.77 2.41
N GLU A 136 -1.61 10.61 1.84
CA GLU A 136 -1.96 10.55 0.42
C GLU A 136 -0.91 11.31 -0.42
N PHE A 137 -0.34 10.66 -1.43
CA PHE A 137 0.61 11.30 -2.34
C PHE A 137 -0.11 11.97 -3.51
N LYS A 138 -0.10 13.30 -3.54
CA LYS A 138 -0.66 14.10 -4.64
C LYS A 138 0.47 14.89 -5.29
N GLU A 139 0.84 14.55 -6.52
CA GLU A 139 1.70 15.42 -7.32
C GLU A 139 0.91 16.68 -7.69
N PHE A 140 1.31 17.82 -7.10
CA PHE A 140 0.89 19.11 -7.62
C PHE A 140 1.72 19.41 -8.86
N LEU A 141 1.21 19.06 -10.04
CA LEU A 141 1.74 19.60 -11.29
C LEU A 141 1.53 21.13 -11.27
N GLN A 142 2.61 21.89 -11.15
CA GLN A 142 2.63 23.35 -11.35
C GLN A 142 2.79 23.71 -12.83
#